data_AF-A0AAW9KF65-F1
#
_entry.id   AF-A0AAW9KF65-F1
#
_cell.length_a   1.000
_cell.length_b   1.000
_cell.length_c   1.000
_cell.angle_alpha   90.00
_cell.angle_beta   90.00
_cell.angle_gamma   90.00
#
_symmetry.space_group_name_H-M   'P 1'
#
loop_
_entity.id
_entity.type
_entity.pdbx_description
1 polymer ?
#
loop_
_entity_poly.entity_id
_entity_poly.type
_entity_poly.pdbx_seq_one_letter_code
_entity_poly.pdbx_strand_id
1 'polypeptide(L)' 'MLRREKACIKEFYLNNRRGLVDTNGCVYLDGRYAGVLKPSGIIYIEGRRGVIKKNGDIYLEGILIGTLNNYSIIY' A
#
# COMPACT_ATOMS: atom_id res chain seq x y z
N MET A 1 18.61 1.03 18.57
CA MET A 1 17.44 0.49 17.83
C MET A 1 17.68 0.72 16.35
N LEU A 2 18.16 -0.29 15.61
CA LEU A 2 18.21 -0.18 14.15
C LEU A 2 16.77 -0.14 13.66
N ARG A 3 16.30 1.04 13.28
CA ARG A 3 15.15 1.20 12.41
C ARG A 3 15.58 0.55 11.10
N ARG A 4 15.35 -0.76 10.95
CA ARG A 4 15.50 -1.42 9.66
C ARG A 4 14.54 -0.68 8.76
N GLU A 5 15.06 0.27 8.00
CA GLU A 5 14.44 0.76 6.78
C GLU A 5 14.35 -0.47 5.89
N LYS A 6 13.30 -1.29 6.12
CA LYS A 6 12.93 -2.30 5.14
C LYS A 6 12.73 -1.50 3.87
N ALA A 7 13.53 -1.79 2.85
CA ALA A 7 13.59 -1.02 1.63
C ALA A 7 12.16 -0.73 1.16
N CYS A 8 11.78 0.54 1.25
CA CYS A 8 10.46 1.00 0.87
C CYS A 8 10.44 1.08 -0.65
N ILE A 9 9.57 0.32 -1.29
CA ILE A 9 9.43 0.36 -2.74
C ILE A 9 8.34 1.33 -3.18
N LYS A 10 7.34 1.58 -2.32
CA LYS A 10 6.20 2.43 -2.64
C LYS A 10 5.63 3.14 -1.42
N GLU A 11 5.20 4.37 -1.65
CA GLU A 11 4.44 5.17 -0.70
C GLU A 11 3.04 5.45 -1.27
N PHE A 12 2.04 5.42 -0.40
CA PHE A 12 0.66 5.76 -0.74
C PHE A 12 0.02 6.51 0.42
N TYR A 13 -1.11 7.16 0.15
CA TYR A 13 -1.90 7.82 1.19
C TYR A 13 -3.30 7.22 1.22
N LEU A 14 -3.78 6.85 2.41
CA LEU A 14 -5.16 6.42 2.64
C LEU A 14 -5.82 7.35 3.62
N ASN A 15 -6.85 8.09 3.21
CA ASN A 15 -7.53 9.05 4.08
C ASN A 15 -6.54 9.95 4.85
N ASN A 16 -5.54 10.50 4.15
CA ASN A 16 -4.45 11.32 4.70
C ASN A 16 -3.45 10.59 5.63
N ARG A 17 -3.57 9.27 5.82
CA ARG A 17 -2.57 8.46 6.54
C ARG A 17 -1.50 7.99 5.57
N ARG A 18 -0.24 8.12 5.99
CA ARG A 18 0.90 7.68 5.19
C ARG A 18 1.02 6.17 5.25
N GLY A 19 1.06 5.56 4.07
CA GLY A 19 1.24 4.14 3.87
C GLY A 19 2.53 3.82 3.14
N LEU A 20 3.18 2.73 3.52
CA LEU A 20 4.42 2.24 2.92
C LEU A 20 4.26 0.78 2.53
N VAL A 21 4.87 0.39 1.41
CA VAL A 21 5.01 -1.01 1.00
C VAL A 21 6.50 -1.34 0.93
N ASP A 22 6.91 -2.39 1.63
CA ASP A 22 8.27 -2.92 1.54
C ASP A 22 8.46 -3.87 0.35
N THR A 23 9.70 -4.26 0.06
CA THR A 23 10.06 -5.18 -1.03
C THR A 23 9.36 -6.54 -0.98
N ASN A 24 8.85 -6.95 0.19
CA ASN A 24 8.12 -8.22 0.35
C ASN A 24 6.61 -8.04 0.19
N GLY A 25 6.16 -6.84 -0.17
CA GLY A 25 4.74 -6.50 -0.25
C GLY A 25 4.10 -6.25 1.11
N CYS A 26 4.84 -6.16 2.22
CA CYS A 26 4.22 -5.84 3.51
C CYS A 26 3.79 -4.38 3.51
N VAL A 27 2.55 -4.15 3.92
CA VAL A 27 1.94 -2.83 4.00
C VAL A 27 2.03 -2.32 5.42
N TYR A 28 2.47 -1.08 5.59
CA TYR A 28 2.54 -0.40 6.87
C TYR A 28 1.77 0.91 6.80
N LEU A 29 0.96 1.18 7.82
CA LEU A 29 0.29 2.48 8.03
C LEU A 29 0.87 3.12 9.27
N ASP A 30 1.34 4.37 9.16
CA ASP A 30 1.99 5.11 10.25
C ASP A 30 3.12 4.31 10.92
N GLY A 31 3.84 3.51 10.13
CA GLY A 31 4.95 2.66 10.58
C GLY A 31 4.57 1.33 11.22
N ARG A 32 3.28 0.97 11.29
CA ARG A 32 2.80 -0.31 11.85
C ARG A 32 2.32 -1.24 10.74
N TYR A 33 2.61 -2.53 10.87
CA TYR A 33 2.12 -3.53 9.91
C TYR A 33 0.59 -3.50 9.86
N ALA A 34 0.05 -3.34 8.66
CA ALA A 34 -1.37 -3.23 8.40
C ALA A 34 -1.85 -4.30 7.41
N GLY A 35 -0.95 -4.92 6.63
CA GLY A 35 -1.32 -6.04 5.78
C GLY A 35 -0.34 -6.29 4.63
N VAL A 36 -0.87 -6.61 3.45
CA VAL A 36 -0.08 -7.12 2.32
C VAL A 36 -0.60 -6.64 0.97
N LEU A 37 0.33 -6.23 0.10
CA LEU A 37 0.10 -6.00 -1.33
C LEU A 37 0.63 -7.19 -2.12
N LYS A 38 -0.25 -7.81 -2.91
CA LYS A 38 0.13 -8.89 -3.83
C LYS A 38 0.55 -8.31 -5.19
N PRO A 39 1.44 -9.00 -5.93
CA PRO A 39 1.84 -8.60 -7.29
C PRO A 39 0.67 -8.38 -8.25
N SER A 40 -0.45 -9.08 -8.05
CA SER A 40 -1.68 -8.90 -8.83
C SER A 40 -2.40 -7.54 -8.63
N GLY A 41 -1.89 -6.67 -7.75
CA GLY A 41 -2.53 -5.39 -7.39
C GLY A 41 -3.64 -5.51 -6.34
N ILE A 42 -3.87 -6.72 -5.80
CA ILE A 42 -4.77 -6.92 -4.66
C ILE A 42 -4.03 -6.50 -3.39
N ILE A 43 -4.65 -5.62 -2.61
CA ILE A 43 -4.13 -5.18 -1.33
C ILE A 43 -5.06 -5.63 -0.19
N TYR A 44 -4.49 -6.01 0.94
CA TYR A 44 -5.22 -6.29 2.18
C TYR A 44 -4.71 -5.34 3.25
N ILE A 45 -5.62 -4.61 3.88
CA ILE A 45 -5.31 -3.61 4.91
C ILE A 45 -6.27 -3.82 6.06
N GLU A 46 -5.74 -4.10 7.25
CA GLU A 46 -6.50 -4.37 8.47
C GLU A 46 -7.58 -5.44 8.24
N GLY A 47 -7.25 -6.47 7.45
CA GLY A 47 -8.16 -7.57 7.08
C GLY A 47 -9.13 -7.25 5.93
N ARG A 48 -9.22 -6.01 5.48
CA ARG A 48 -10.13 -5.58 4.41
C ARG A 48 -9.46 -5.70 3.05
N ARG A 49 -10.18 -6.25 2.07
CA ARG A 49 -9.68 -6.43 0.70
C ARG A 49 -9.86 -5.15 -0.11
N GLY A 50 -8.81 -4.76 -0.79
CA GLY A 50 -8.79 -3.67 -1.74
C GLY A 50 -8.13 -4.03 -3.07
N VAL A 51 -8.19 -3.10 -4.01
CA VAL A 51 -7.60 -3.20 -5.35
C VAL A 51 -6.94 -1.88 -5.69
N ILE A 52 -5.73 -1.96 -6.21
CA ILE A 52 -5.02 -0.83 -6.80
C ILE A 52 -5.26 -0.83 -8.31
N LYS A 53 -5.74 0.29 -8.85
CA LYS A 53 -6.00 0.47 -10.28
C LYS A 53 -4.75 0.97 -11.01
N LYS A 54 -4.77 0.86 -12.34
CA LYS A 54 -3.67 1.26 -13.23
C LYS A 54 -3.27 2.74 -13.11
N ASN A 55 -4.19 3.59 -12.70
CA ASN A 55 -3.98 5.01 -12.46
C ASN A 55 -3.48 5.31 -11.03
N GLY A 56 -3.21 4.29 -10.21
CA GLY A 56 -2.75 4.46 -8.84
C GLY A 56 -3.87 4.61 -7.80
N ASP A 57 -5.14 4.65 -8.20
CA ASP A 57 -6.27 4.71 -7.28
C ASP A 57 -6.36 3.44 -6.43
N ILE A 58 -6.63 3.61 -5.14
CA ILE A 58 -6.78 2.53 -4.18
C ILE A 58 -8.23 2.46 -3.73
N TYR A 59 -8.88 1.35 -4.05
CA TYR A 59 -10.23 1.05 -3.62
C TYR A 59 -10.21 0.00 -2.52
N LEU A 60 -10.87 0.26 -1.40
CA LEU A 60 -11.08 -0.73 -0.33
C LEU A 60 -12.57 -1.05 -0.28
N GLU A 61 -12.93 -2.33 -0.46
CA GLU A 61 -14.35 -2.75 -0.54
C GLU A 61 -15.17 -1.94 -1.57
N GLY A 62 -14.53 -1.48 -2.65
CA GLY A 62 -15.17 -0.70 -3.71
C GLY A 62 -15.22 0.82 -3.47
N ILE A 63 -14.72 1.32 -2.34
CA ILE A 63 -14.69 2.75 -2.02
C ILE A 63 -13.29 3.29 -2.31
N LEU A 64 -13.19 4.39 -3.07
CA LEU A 64 -11.92 5.11 -3.28
C LEU A 64 -11.47 5.73 -1.96
N ILE A 65 -10.31 5.31 -1.46
CA ILE A 65 -9.78 5.76 -0.16
C ILE A 65 -8.40 6.40 -0.24
N GLY A 66 -7.77 6.38 -1.42
CA GLY A 66 -6.40 6.82 -1.54
C GLY A 66 -5.80 6.66 -2.92
N THR A 67 -4.55 7.10 -3.04
CA THR A 67 -3.74 7.06 -4.26
C THR A 67 -2.30 6.67 -3.94
N LEU A 68 -1.64 6.00 -4.88
CA LEU A 68 -0.19 5.80 -4.88
C LEU A 68 0.51 7.08 -5.32
N ASN A 69 1.53 7.51 -4.57
CA ASN A 69 2.43 8.56 -5.04
C ASN A 69 3.56 7.93 -5.87
N ASN A 70 3.79 8.47 -7.06
CA ASN A 70 4.66 8.00 -8.14
C ASN A 70 4.15 6.76 -8.91
N TYR A 71 3.79 7.00 -10.17
CA TYR A 71 3.37 5.99 -11.14
C TYR A 71 4.52 5.04 -11.46
N SER A 72 4.41 3.80 -11.00
CA SER A 72 5.06 2.65 -11.63
C SER A 72 4.25 1.42 -11.24
N ILE A 73 3.22 1.12 -12.02
CA ILE A 73 2.61 -0.20 -12.00
C ILE A 73 3.39 -1.00 -13.02
N ILE A 74 4.46 -1.61 -12.55
CA ILE A 74 5.15 -2.64 -13.31
C ILE A 74 4.69 -3.95 -12.67
N TYR A 75 4.05 -4.75 -13.52
CA TYR A 75 3.49 -6.07 -13.25
C TYR A 75 4.56 -7.05 -12.79
#